data_AF-A0A9D6MG01-F1
#
_entry.id   AF-A0A9D6MG01-F1
#
_cell.length_a   1.000
_cell.length_b   1.000
_cell.length_c   1.000
_cell.angle_alpha   90.00
_cell.angle_beta   90.00
_cell.angle_gamma   90.00
#
_symmetry.space_group_name_H-M   'P 1'
#
loop_
_entity.id
_entity.type
_entity.pdbx_description
1 polymer ?
#
loop_
_entity_poly.entity_id
_entity_poly.type
_entity_poly.pdbx_seq_one_letter_code
_entity_poly.pdbx_strand_id
1 'polypeptide(L)'
;MTGWSGLLARWPRSGRRWSLAPGARTVAPRPAPAAVVYRWDLDKTYLKSDFESLRKMMRVPFERAEDKIDEPGVVALIRALKTSARQEQRAAFVYFISASPPQIGRAIREKLALDGIEYDGIVFKDQLQHLVRGRFRFLREQVGFKLAELLKARIAAPPGAVEFLFGDDWESDPIIYSLYADVIAGRLEHDALADILVRLRIDPARLVEIKALSHRIAPADAVRRIFINLERRTPPDRFRSFGARLVPTFNYFQTALVLHEEGVVPLTAVVEVGRSLLERSAYSRERLRNSLDDLARRAYLAPNVAVSLRRDLEDAGLLPSTGTLGAWPRQLWRRWRRRRTRPLVRPPITTAAIEYPRLIDVWEASGSRLGGETS
;
A
#
# COMPACT_ATOMS: atom_id res chain seq x y z
N MET A 1 -58.08 -40.99 34.86
CA MET A 1 -56.70 -40.49 34.71
C MET A 1 -56.80 -39.16 33.95
N THR A 2 -56.99 -38.05 34.69
CA THR A 2 -56.02 -36.93 34.86
C THR A 2 -55.74 -36.19 33.55
N GLY A 3 -56.03 -34.92 33.35
CA GLY A 3 -56.54 -33.81 34.17
C GLY A 3 -56.74 -32.62 33.21
N TRP A 4 -56.93 -31.40 33.75
CA TRP A 4 -56.58 -30.07 33.19
C TRP A 4 -57.59 -29.04 33.74
N SER A 5 -57.19 -28.42 34.86
CA SER A 5 -57.86 -27.32 35.56
C SER A 5 -57.47 -26.00 34.90
N GLY A 6 -58.45 -25.14 34.56
CA GLY A 6 -58.71 -23.85 35.22
C GLY A 6 -57.72 -22.72 34.84
N LEU A 7 -58.06 -21.45 34.72
CA LEU A 7 -59.27 -20.70 34.98
C LEU A 7 -59.00 -19.29 34.42
N LEU A 8 -60.02 -18.70 33.80
CA LEU A 8 -60.10 -17.27 33.47
C LEU A 8 -60.07 -16.41 34.74
N ALA A 9 -59.25 -15.35 34.79
CA ALA A 9 -59.57 -14.17 35.60
C ALA A 9 -58.71 -12.92 35.30
N ARG A 10 -59.44 -11.84 34.94
CA ARG A 10 -59.36 -10.46 35.45
C ARG A 10 -58.19 -9.55 35.06
N TRP A 11 -58.55 -8.54 34.28
CA TRP A 11 -57.81 -7.30 34.02
C TRP A 11 -58.03 -6.29 35.17
N PRO A 12 -56.99 -5.65 35.72
CA PRO A 12 -57.15 -4.47 36.55
C PRO A 12 -56.96 -3.18 35.72
N ARG A 13 -57.88 -2.24 35.86
CA ARG A 13 -57.69 -0.83 35.50
C ARG A 13 -57.28 -0.06 36.76
N SER A 14 -56.12 0.61 36.77
CA SER A 14 -55.96 1.99 37.29
C SER A 14 -54.50 2.47 37.30
N GLY A 15 -54.29 3.59 36.61
CA GLY A 15 -53.33 4.68 36.81
C GLY A 15 -52.04 4.49 37.63
N ARG A 16 -50.90 4.61 36.94
CA ARG A 16 -49.74 5.40 37.42
C ARG A 16 -49.13 6.16 36.25
N ARG A 17 -48.98 7.48 36.41
CA ARG A 17 -48.17 8.36 35.57
C ARG A 17 -46.73 7.81 35.54
N TRP A 18 -46.23 7.48 34.36
CA TRP A 18 -44.79 7.33 34.16
C TRP A 18 -44.21 8.72 33.97
N SER A 19 -43.63 9.28 35.03
CA SER A 19 -42.69 10.38 34.93
C SER A 19 -41.47 9.90 34.14
N LEU A 20 -41.25 10.47 32.96
CA LEU A 20 -40.01 10.29 32.21
C LEU A 20 -38.88 10.89 33.04
N ALA A 21 -38.11 10.03 33.71
CA ALA A 21 -36.76 10.39 34.11
C ALA A 21 -35.99 10.80 32.85
N PRO A 22 -35.18 11.88 32.84
CA PRO A 22 -34.34 12.20 31.71
C PRO A 22 -33.38 11.04 31.50
N GLY A 23 -33.66 10.22 30.48
CA GLY A 23 -32.84 9.10 30.10
C GLY A 23 -31.44 9.62 29.80
N ALA A 24 -30.47 9.22 30.62
CA ALA A 24 -29.08 9.31 30.27
C ALA A 24 -28.93 8.63 28.90
N ARG A 25 -28.71 9.43 27.85
CA ARG A 25 -28.29 8.91 26.55
C ARG A 25 -26.97 8.20 26.78
N THR A 26 -27.00 6.88 26.93
CA THR A 26 -25.84 6.04 26.69
C THR A 26 -25.47 6.24 25.22
N VAL A 27 -24.58 7.19 24.98
CA VAL A 27 -23.92 7.34 23.69
C VAL A 27 -23.15 6.04 23.49
N ALA A 28 -23.64 5.18 22.58
CA ALA A 28 -22.92 3.99 22.18
C ALA A 28 -21.48 4.40 21.80
N PRO A 29 -20.44 3.71 22.30
CA PRO A 29 -19.07 4.07 22.00
C PRO A 29 -18.88 4.10 20.49
N ARG A 30 -18.29 5.19 19.98
CA ARG A 30 -17.99 5.34 18.55
C ARG A 30 -17.15 4.14 18.12
N PRO A 31 -17.51 3.41 17.05
CA PRO A 31 -16.72 2.27 16.61
C PRO A 31 -15.27 2.72 16.37
N ALA A 32 -14.32 1.91 16.83
CA ALA A 32 -12.91 2.19 16.65
C ALA A 32 -12.61 2.34 15.14
N PRO A 33 -11.72 3.26 14.75
CA PRO A 33 -11.33 3.40 13.35
C PRO A 33 -10.75 2.07 12.85
N ALA A 34 -11.16 1.64 11.66
CA ALA A 34 -10.68 0.40 11.04
C ALA A 34 -9.14 0.40 11.00
N ALA A 35 -8.53 -0.74 11.36
CA ALA A 35 -7.08 -0.90 11.30
C ALA A 35 -6.55 -0.67 9.87
N VAL A 36 -5.30 -0.27 9.74
CA VAL A 36 -4.63 -0.11 8.45
C VAL A 36 -3.42 -1.02 8.34
N VAL A 37 -3.28 -1.64 7.17
CA VAL A 37 -2.16 -2.50 6.83
C VAL A 37 -1.42 -1.90 5.64
N TYR A 38 -0.13 -1.64 5.82
CA TYR A 38 0.78 -1.22 4.76
C TYR A 38 1.63 -2.41 4.37
N ARG A 39 1.46 -2.93 3.16
CA ARG A 39 2.24 -4.07 2.64
C ARG A 39 3.25 -3.58 1.64
N TRP A 40 4.50 -3.91 1.88
CA TRP A 40 5.63 -3.44 1.09
C TRP A 40 6.32 -4.63 0.44
N ASP A 41 6.54 -4.54 -0.87
CA ASP A 41 7.62 -5.31 -1.46
C ASP A 41 8.94 -4.79 -0.91
N LEU A 42 9.81 -5.70 -0.52
CA LEU A 42 11.08 -5.36 0.10
C LEU A 42 12.22 -5.34 -0.91
N ASP A 43 12.12 -6.22 -1.92
CA ASP A 43 13.14 -6.36 -2.94
C ASP A 43 13.04 -5.16 -3.89
N LYS A 44 14.15 -4.43 -4.08
CA LYS A 44 14.29 -3.21 -4.91
C LYS A 44 13.47 -1.98 -4.48
N THR A 45 12.27 -2.15 -3.92
CA THR A 45 11.41 -1.08 -3.41
C THR A 45 11.95 -0.41 -2.14
N TYR A 46 12.69 -1.15 -1.29
CA TYR A 46 13.36 -0.61 -0.08
C TYR A 46 14.88 -0.43 -0.24
N LEU A 47 15.54 -1.37 -0.93
CA LEU A 47 17.00 -1.40 -1.08
C LEU A 47 17.41 -0.95 -2.49
N LYS A 48 17.96 0.27 -2.62
CA LYS A 48 18.63 0.72 -3.84
C LYS A 48 20.02 0.12 -3.89
N SER A 49 20.10 -1.17 -4.17
CA SER A 49 21.38 -1.84 -4.42
C SER A 49 21.20 -2.86 -5.53
N ASP A 50 22.05 -2.78 -6.55
CA ASP A 50 22.12 -3.78 -7.60
C ASP A 50 22.22 -5.17 -6.96
N PHE A 51 21.49 -6.13 -7.51
CA PHE A 51 21.48 -7.51 -7.00
C PHE A 51 22.89 -8.12 -7.02
N GLU A 52 23.79 -7.54 -7.83
CA GLU A 52 25.22 -7.78 -7.80
C GLU A 52 25.89 -7.42 -6.47
N SER A 53 25.48 -6.34 -5.80
CA SER A 53 25.99 -5.97 -4.47
C SER A 53 25.52 -6.97 -3.41
N LEU A 54 24.30 -7.50 -3.50
CA LEU A 54 23.83 -8.61 -2.64
C LEU A 54 24.57 -9.94 -2.90
N ARG A 55 24.93 -10.24 -4.16
CA ARG A 55 25.82 -11.39 -4.48
C ARG A 55 27.27 -11.15 -4.06
N LYS A 56 27.78 -9.91 -4.19
CA LYS A 56 29.08 -9.48 -3.66
C LYS A 56 29.10 -9.53 -2.14
N MET A 57 27.98 -9.23 -1.47
CA MET A 57 27.80 -9.34 -0.02
C MET A 57 27.92 -10.78 0.50
N MET A 58 27.58 -11.80 -0.29
CA MET A 58 27.88 -13.20 0.06
C MET A 58 29.36 -13.57 -0.11
N ARG A 59 30.14 -12.73 -0.80
CA ARG A 59 31.53 -13.00 -1.19
C ARG A 59 32.56 -12.11 -0.48
N VAL A 60 32.13 -10.99 0.10
CA VAL A 60 32.98 -10.05 0.83
C VAL A 60 32.62 -10.14 2.32
N PRO A 61 33.49 -10.68 3.19
CA PRO A 61 33.33 -10.47 4.61
C PRO A 61 33.63 -8.98 4.85
N PHE A 62 32.74 -8.26 5.53
CA PHE A 62 32.93 -6.87 5.99
C PHE A 62 32.62 -5.70 5.02
N GLU A 63 31.51 -5.73 4.27
CA GLU A 63 30.87 -4.46 3.87
C GLU A 63 29.83 -4.04 4.92
N ARG A 64 29.94 -2.81 5.44
CA ARG A 64 29.12 -2.31 6.55
C ARG A 64 27.69 -2.08 6.07
N ALA A 65 26.71 -2.36 6.94
CA ALA A 65 25.30 -2.13 6.65
C ALA A 65 24.96 -0.65 6.33
N GLU A 66 25.89 0.26 6.65
CA GLU A 66 25.90 1.69 6.36
C GLU A 66 26.01 2.03 4.85
N ASP A 67 26.57 1.12 4.03
CA ASP A 67 26.82 1.36 2.60
C ASP A 67 25.61 1.06 1.70
N LYS A 68 24.51 0.58 2.28
CA LYS A 68 23.27 0.27 1.54
C LYS A 68 22.37 1.50 1.51
N ILE A 69 22.23 2.08 0.33
CA ILE A 69 21.41 3.28 0.09
C ILE A 69 19.94 2.86 0.07
N ASP A 70 19.15 3.34 1.03
CA ASP A 70 17.68 3.21 0.98
C ASP A 70 17.13 4.03 -0.18
N GLU A 71 16.01 3.60 -0.77
CA GLU A 71 15.35 4.43 -1.78
C GLU A 71 14.94 5.78 -1.15
N PRO A 72 15.41 6.92 -1.69
CA PRO A 72 15.25 8.22 -1.04
C PRO A 72 13.78 8.53 -0.68
N GLY A 73 13.55 8.86 0.59
CA GLY A 73 12.22 9.19 1.11
C GLY A 73 11.40 8.01 1.64
N VAL A 74 11.78 6.75 1.39
CA VAL A 74 11.01 5.57 1.85
C VAL A 74 10.93 5.49 3.38
N VAL A 75 12.06 5.68 4.06
CA VAL A 75 12.15 5.66 5.53
C VAL A 75 11.27 6.74 6.15
N ALA A 76 11.34 7.96 5.59
CA ALA A 76 10.53 9.09 6.03
C ALA A 76 9.03 8.81 5.84
N LEU A 77 8.66 8.18 4.73
CA LEU A 77 7.28 7.82 4.43
C LEU A 77 6.73 6.75 5.38
N ILE A 78 7.47 5.65 5.60
CA ILE A 78 7.05 4.57 6.51
C ILE A 78 6.83 5.10 7.94
N ARG A 79 7.76 5.91 8.44
CA ARG A 79 7.63 6.57 9.75
C ARG A 79 6.42 7.49 9.80
N ALA A 80 6.16 8.26 8.74
CA ALA A 80 5.00 9.14 8.66
C ALA A 80 3.67 8.38 8.65
N LEU A 81 3.59 7.23 7.97
CA LEU A 81 2.39 6.39 7.95
C LEU A 81 2.04 5.86 9.35
N LYS A 82 3.01 5.32 10.08
CA LYS A 82 2.80 4.86 11.47
C LYS A 82 2.46 6.02 12.40
N THR A 83 3.15 7.15 12.27
CA THR A 83 2.89 8.33 13.11
C THR A 83 1.49 8.90 12.88
N SER A 84 1.04 8.98 11.62
CA SER A 84 -0.29 9.51 11.26
C SER A 84 -1.39 8.61 11.81
N ALA A 85 -1.27 7.30 11.66
CA ALA A 85 -2.24 6.35 12.22
C ALA A 85 -2.31 6.40 13.75
N ARG A 86 -1.17 6.53 14.45
CA ARG A 86 -1.13 6.71 15.91
C ARG A 86 -1.86 7.98 16.35
N GLN A 87 -1.66 9.09 15.63
CA GLN A 87 -2.36 10.35 15.91
C GLN A 87 -3.87 10.24 15.72
N GLU A 88 -4.31 9.39 14.80
CA GLU A 88 -5.72 9.07 14.57
C GLU A 88 -6.28 7.99 15.51
N GLN A 89 -5.48 7.51 16.47
CA GLN A 89 -5.82 6.38 17.35
C GLN A 89 -6.23 5.13 16.57
N ARG A 90 -5.61 4.93 15.40
CA ARG A 90 -5.83 3.81 14.49
C ARG A 90 -4.67 2.82 14.58
N ALA A 91 -4.99 1.53 14.73
CA ALA A 91 -3.98 0.48 14.66
C ALA A 91 -3.37 0.43 13.25
N ALA A 92 -2.04 0.47 13.16
CA ALA A 92 -1.30 0.44 11.90
C ALA A 92 -0.22 -0.62 11.90
N PHE A 93 -0.27 -1.48 10.90
CA PHE A 93 0.67 -2.58 10.70
C PHE A 93 1.47 -2.36 9.43
N VAL A 94 2.78 -2.60 9.49
CA VAL A 94 3.70 -2.55 8.36
C VAL A 94 4.27 -3.94 8.15
N TYR A 95 3.96 -4.56 7.01
CA TYR A 95 4.46 -5.87 6.64
C TYR A 95 5.33 -5.79 5.39
N PHE A 96 6.42 -6.54 5.40
CA PHE A 96 7.28 -6.71 4.24
C PHE A 96 7.09 -8.11 3.63
N ILE A 97 7.01 -8.15 2.30
CA ILE A 97 6.99 -9.38 1.51
C ILE A 97 8.24 -9.35 0.64
N SER A 98 9.00 -10.45 0.62
CA SER A 98 10.25 -10.55 -0.13
C SER A 98 10.31 -11.88 -0.87
N ALA A 99 10.61 -11.79 -2.16
CA ALA A 99 10.98 -12.90 -3.02
C ALA A 99 12.42 -13.41 -2.76
N SER A 100 13.21 -12.66 -2.00
CA SER A 100 14.56 -13.04 -1.62
C SER A 100 14.63 -14.25 -0.68
N PRO A 101 15.76 -14.99 -0.75
CA PRO A 101 15.97 -16.18 0.07
C PRO A 101 16.13 -15.82 1.56
N PRO A 102 15.70 -16.69 2.51
CA PRO A 102 15.75 -16.41 3.95
C PRO A 102 17.16 -16.15 4.48
N GLN A 103 18.19 -16.64 3.78
CA GLN A 103 19.61 -16.47 4.11
C GLN A 103 20.03 -15.00 4.21
N ILE A 104 19.46 -14.12 3.38
CA ILE A 104 19.75 -12.67 3.47
C ILE A 104 18.87 -11.94 4.48
N GLY A 105 17.91 -12.64 5.09
CA GLY A 105 16.93 -12.04 5.98
C GLY A 105 17.53 -11.40 7.23
N ARG A 106 18.68 -11.89 7.73
CA ARG A 106 19.38 -11.24 8.84
C ARG A 106 19.89 -9.83 8.45
N ALA A 107 20.59 -9.73 7.32
CA ALA A 107 21.14 -8.47 6.85
C ALA A 107 20.06 -7.42 6.56
N ILE A 108 18.89 -7.85 6.07
CA ILE A 108 17.77 -6.93 5.82
C ILE A 108 17.15 -6.45 7.13
N ARG A 109 16.94 -7.34 8.11
CA ARG A 109 16.42 -6.94 9.43
C ARG A 109 17.37 -6.00 10.16
N GLU A 110 18.68 -6.23 10.09
CA GLU A 110 19.71 -5.34 10.65
C GLU A 110 19.64 -3.96 9.99
N LYS A 111 19.50 -3.90 8.66
CA LYS A 111 19.34 -2.63 7.93
C LYS A 111 18.07 -1.87 8.35
N LEU A 112 16.91 -2.54 8.37
CA LEU A 112 15.65 -1.94 8.84
C LEU A 112 15.76 -1.40 10.27
N ALA A 113 16.50 -2.09 11.15
CA ALA A 113 16.75 -1.64 12.51
C ALA A 113 17.65 -0.39 12.55
N LEU A 114 18.73 -0.34 11.76
CA LEU A 114 19.59 0.84 11.63
C LEU A 114 18.82 2.05 11.11
N ASP A 115 17.89 1.84 10.19
CA ASP A 115 17.01 2.87 9.67
C ASP A 115 15.85 3.21 10.61
N GLY A 116 15.79 2.60 11.79
CA GLY A 116 14.74 2.82 12.79
C GLY A 116 13.34 2.60 12.22
N ILE A 117 13.17 1.58 11.38
CA ILE A 117 11.88 1.20 10.81
C ILE A 117 11.21 0.20 11.73
N GLU A 118 10.06 0.61 12.26
CA GLU A 118 9.18 -0.27 13.01
C GLU A 118 8.27 -1.04 12.06
N TYR A 119 8.39 -2.37 12.05
CA TYR A 119 7.54 -3.25 11.24
C TYR A 119 7.00 -4.41 12.08
N ASP A 120 5.92 -5.01 11.59
CA ASP A 120 5.09 -5.98 12.31
C ASP A 120 5.30 -7.41 11.81
N GLY A 121 5.87 -7.57 10.61
CA GLY A 121 6.31 -8.86 10.11
C GLY A 121 7.03 -8.77 8.77
N ILE A 122 7.80 -9.80 8.48
CA ILE A 122 8.55 -9.95 7.23
C ILE A 122 8.48 -11.41 6.76
N VAL A 123 8.06 -11.61 5.51
CA VAL A 123 7.97 -12.92 4.88
C VAL A 123 9.05 -13.03 3.80
N PHE A 124 9.85 -14.09 3.88
CA PHE A 124 10.87 -14.44 2.88
C PHE A 124 10.44 -15.69 2.13
N LYS A 125 10.87 -15.81 0.88
CA LYS A 125 10.63 -17.01 0.07
C LYS A 125 11.70 -18.07 0.36
N ASP A 126 11.30 -19.22 0.90
CA ASP A 126 12.20 -20.36 1.07
C ASP A 126 12.57 -20.94 -0.31
N GLN A 127 13.76 -20.59 -0.82
CA GLN A 127 14.20 -20.97 -2.18
C GLN A 127 14.79 -22.40 -2.30
N LEU A 128 14.58 -23.29 -1.32
CA LEU A 128 15.38 -24.50 -1.19
C LEU A 128 15.04 -25.68 -2.13
N GLN A 129 14.24 -25.53 -3.20
CA GLN A 129 13.94 -26.68 -4.08
C GLN A 129 13.97 -26.47 -5.60
N HIS A 130 14.17 -25.26 -6.15
CA HIS A 130 14.06 -25.07 -7.61
C HIS A 130 15.21 -24.27 -8.23
N LEU A 131 16.43 -24.76 -8.09
CA LEU A 131 17.58 -24.20 -8.81
C LEU A 131 17.81 -24.88 -10.16
N VAL A 132 16.80 -24.96 -11.05
CA VAL A 132 17.03 -25.34 -12.47
C VAL A 132 16.02 -24.70 -13.47
N ARG A 133 16.58 -23.85 -14.36
CA ARG A 133 16.18 -23.45 -15.73
C ARG A 133 14.86 -22.67 -15.99
N GLY A 134 15.02 -21.42 -16.44
CA GLY A 134 14.10 -20.68 -17.34
C GLY A 134 13.56 -19.34 -16.78
N ARG A 135 13.71 -18.23 -17.53
CA ARG A 135 13.22 -16.87 -17.13
C ARG A 135 11.69 -16.81 -16.94
N PHE A 136 10.94 -17.57 -17.73
CA PHE A 136 9.47 -17.65 -17.63
C PHE A 136 8.99 -18.45 -16.41
N ARG A 137 9.74 -19.46 -15.97
CA ARG A 137 9.39 -20.22 -14.76
C ARG A 137 9.54 -19.36 -13.50
N PHE A 138 10.61 -18.56 -13.43
CA PHE A 138 10.88 -17.64 -12.32
C PHE A 138 9.73 -16.65 -12.09
N LEU A 139 9.20 -16.04 -13.17
CA LEU A 139 8.12 -15.05 -13.10
C LEU A 139 6.81 -15.63 -12.55
N ARG A 140 6.43 -16.83 -13.02
CA ARG A 140 5.24 -17.58 -12.57
C ARG A 140 5.33 -17.91 -11.09
N GLU A 141 6.51 -18.36 -10.67
CA GLU A 141 6.79 -18.68 -9.27
C GLU A 141 6.71 -17.45 -8.36
N GLN A 142 7.06 -16.25 -8.84
CA GLN A 142 6.90 -15.03 -8.04
C GLN A 142 5.44 -14.61 -7.92
N VAL A 143 4.68 -14.63 -9.01
CA VAL A 143 3.25 -14.29 -9.00
C VAL A 143 2.47 -15.23 -8.07
N GLY A 144 2.66 -16.55 -8.22
CA GLY A 144 1.96 -17.53 -7.40
C GLY A 144 2.34 -17.45 -5.92
N PHE A 145 3.62 -17.25 -5.61
CA PHE A 145 4.09 -17.10 -4.24
C PHE A 145 3.52 -15.84 -3.57
N LYS A 146 3.76 -14.65 -4.15
CA LYS A 146 3.32 -13.38 -3.55
C LYS A 146 1.80 -13.33 -3.41
N LEU A 147 1.04 -13.83 -4.39
CA LEU A 147 -0.43 -13.87 -4.29
C LEU A 147 -0.90 -14.78 -3.14
N ALA A 148 -0.34 -15.98 -3.00
CA ALA A 148 -0.69 -16.89 -1.90
C ALA A 148 -0.36 -16.26 -0.53
N GLU A 149 0.81 -15.64 -0.39
CA GLU A 149 1.21 -14.98 0.85
C GLU A 149 0.35 -13.76 1.19
N LEU A 150 -0.04 -12.96 0.20
CA LEU A 150 -0.99 -11.87 0.39
C LEU A 150 -2.35 -12.38 0.89
N LEU A 151 -2.87 -13.48 0.33
CA LEU A 151 -4.14 -14.07 0.75
C LEU A 151 -4.06 -14.65 2.18
N LYS A 152 -2.97 -15.35 2.52
CA LYS A 152 -2.71 -15.81 3.91
C LYS A 152 -2.67 -14.63 4.87
N ALA A 153 -1.95 -13.57 4.50
CA ALA A 153 -1.81 -12.38 5.31
C ALA A 153 -3.11 -11.56 5.40
N ARG A 154 -4.05 -11.70 4.45
CA ARG A 154 -5.41 -11.14 4.55
C ARG A 154 -6.24 -11.88 5.58
N ILE A 155 -6.19 -13.21 5.57
CA ILE A 155 -6.90 -14.06 6.54
C ILE A 155 -6.44 -13.77 7.98
N ALA A 156 -5.15 -13.50 8.16
CA ALA A 156 -4.58 -13.15 9.46
C ALA A 156 -4.78 -11.67 9.85
N ALA A 157 -5.20 -10.79 8.93
CA ALA A 157 -5.35 -9.38 9.20
C ALA A 157 -6.58 -9.09 10.09
N PRO A 158 -6.59 -7.99 10.87
CA PRO A 158 -7.75 -7.60 11.64
C PRO A 158 -9.01 -7.43 10.76
N PRO A 159 -10.19 -7.88 11.22
CA PRO A 159 -11.43 -7.70 10.48
C PRO A 159 -11.69 -6.23 10.10
N GLY A 160 -12.11 -5.99 8.87
CA GLY A 160 -12.37 -4.65 8.35
C GLY A 160 -11.12 -3.80 8.10
N ALA A 161 -9.91 -4.35 8.27
CA ALA A 161 -8.69 -3.60 7.99
C ALA A 161 -8.61 -3.15 6.52
N VAL A 162 -8.22 -1.89 6.33
CA VAL A 162 -7.94 -1.30 5.01
C VAL A 162 -6.47 -1.48 4.66
N GLU A 163 -6.16 -1.65 3.38
CA GLU A 163 -4.81 -1.99 2.92
C GLU A 163 -4.27 -0.99 1.90
N PHE A 164 -2.97 -0.72 2.00
CA PHE A 164 -2.18 0.01 1.02
C PHE A 164 -1.02 -0.88 0.60
N LEU A 165 -0.83 -1.05 -0.70
CA LEU A 165 0.18 -1.94 -1.27
C LEU A 165 1.25 -1.08 -1.95
N PHE A 166 2.52 -1.39 -1.69
CA PHE A 166 3.67 -0.67 -2.21
C PHE A 166 4.62 -1.68 -2.85
N GLY A 167 4.92 -1.50 -4.14
CA GLY A 167 5.84 -2.36 -4.88
C GLY A 167 6.47 -1.62 -6.04
N ASP A 168 6.96 -2.35 -7.03
CA ASP A 168 7.69 -1.76 -8.17
C ASP A 168 7.35 -2.37 -9.54
N ASP A 169 7.92 -1.79 -10.59
CA ASP A 169 7.79 -2.26 -11.98
C ASP A 169 8.89 -3.26 -12.39
N TRP A 170 9.77 -3.68 -11.48
CA TRP A 170 10.79 -4.70 -11.70
C TRP A 170 10.20 -6.11 -11.63
N GLU A 171 9.30 -6.34 -10.68
CA GLU A 171 8.57 -7.59 -10.57
C GLU A 171 7.19 -7.53 -11.25
N SER A 172 6.31 -8.46 -10.87
CA SER A 172 4.92 -8.52 -11.34
C SER A 172 3.95 -7.89 -10.34
N ASP A 173 4.42 -6.99 -9.47
CA ASP A 173 3.59 -6.35 -8.44
C ASP A 173 2.33 -5.66 -8.98
N PRO A 174 2.35 -4.96 -10.14
CA PRO A 174 1.15 -4.33 -10.69
C PRO A 174 0.00 -5.33 -10.89
N ILE A 175 0.31 -6.51 -11.44
CA ILE A 175 -0.66 -7.56 -11.69
C ILE A 175 -0.98 -8.35 -10.43
N ILE A 176 0.01 -8.67 -9.59
CA ILE A 176 -0.18 -9.40 -8.33
C ILE A 176 -1.11 -8.62 -7.39
N TYR A 177 -0.81 -7.35 -7.16
CA TYR A 177 -1.58 -6.50 -6.24
C TYR A 177 -2.96 -6.19 -6.76
N SER A 178 -3.11 -5.95 -8.07
CA SER A 178 -4.44 -5.75 -8.65
C SER A 178 -5.26 -7.02 -8.55
N LEU A 179 -4.70 -8.18 -8.93
CA LEU A 179 -5.39 -9.48 -8.84
C LEU A 179 -5.79 -9.80 -7.41
N TYR A 180 -4.88 -9.64 -6.45
CA TYR A 180 -5.18 -9.78 -5.02
C TYR A 180 -6.34 -8.87 -4.60
N ALA A 181 -6.31 -7.59 -4.96
CA ALA A 181 -7.33 -6.62 -4.59
C ALA A 181 -8.72 -6.92 -5.18
N ASP A 182 -8.78 -7.53 -6.37
CA ASP A 182 -10.05 -7.92 -6.99
C ASP A 182 -10.57 -9.27 -6.48
N VAL A 183 -9.67 -10.21 -6.15
CA VAL A 183 -10.02 -11.46 -5.46
C VAL A 183 -10.65 -11.17 -4.09
N ILE A 184 -10.00 -10.38 -3.23
CA ILE A 184 -10.53 -10.13 -1.88
C ILE A 184 -11.80 -9.27 -1.88
N ALA A 185 -12.03 -8.49 -2.92
CA ALA A 185 -13.24 -7.69 -3.07
C ALA A 185 -14.41 -8.50 -3.63
N GLY A 186 -14.20 -9.76 -4.04
CA GLY A 186 -15.21 -10.58 -4.69
C GLY A 186 -15.58 -10.09 -6.09
N ARG A 187 -14.68 -9.36 -6.77
CA ARG A 187 -14.88 -8.91 -8.16
C ARG A 187 -14.57 -9.99 -9.20
N LEU A 188 -13.90 -11.05 -8.78
CA LEU A 188 -13.54 -12.18 -9.63
C LEU A 188 -14.23 -13.44 -9.12
N GLU A 189 -15.07 -14.01 -9.97
CA GLU A 189 -15.63 -15.34 -9.76
C GLU A 189 -14.52 -16.40 -9.67
N HIS A 190 -14.79 -17.49 -8.96
CA HIS A 190 -13.77 -18.52 -8.69
C HIS A 190 -13.23 -19.20 -9.95
N ASP A 191 -14.05 -19.34 -10.99
CA ASP A 191 -13.63 -19.92 -12.27
C ASP A 191 -12.83 -18.92 -13.09
N ALA A 192 -13.22 -17.64 -13.09
CA ALA A 192 -12.44 -16.57 -13.71
C ALA A 192 -11.04 -16.45 -13.08
N LEU A 193 -10.93 -16.58 -11.75
CA LEU A 193 -9.64 -16.64 -11.07
C LEU A 193 -8.80 -17.84 -11.53
N ALA A 194 -9.43 -19.01 -11.68
CA ALA A 194 -8.72 -20.22 -12.13
C ALA A 194 -8.16 -20.02 -13.55
N ASP A 195 -8.96 -19.49 -14.47
CA ASP A 195 -8.55 -19.21 -15.85
C ASP A 195 -7.38 -18.22 -15.91
N ILE A 196 -7.43 -17.16 -15.09
CA ILE A 196 -6.34 -16.19 -14.97
C ILE A 196 -5.06 -16.87 -14.49
N LEU A 197 -5.14 -17.71 -13.45
CA LEU A 197 -3.98 -18.42 -12.90
C LEU A 197 -3.40 -19.45 -13.89
N VAL A 198 -4.25 -20.12 -14.66
CA VAL A 198 -3.83 -21.03 -15.75
C VAL A 198 -3.14 -20.25 -16.86
N ARG A 199 -3.67 -19.10 -17.26
CA ARG A 199 -3.07 -18.23 -18.30
C ARG A 199 -1.72 -17.68 -17.84
N LEU A 200 -1.61 -17.33 -16.56
CA LEU A 200 -0.34 -16.99 -15.89
C LEU A 200 0.58 -18.20 -15.72
N ARG A 201 0.13 -19.41 -16.07
CA ARG A 201 0.88 -20.68 -15.99
C ARG A 201 1.42 -20.97 -14.59
N ILE A 202 0.62 -20.63 -13.57
CA ILE A 202 0.91 -20.97 -12.18
C ILE A 202 0.87 -22.49 -12.01
N ASP A 203 1.75 -23.03 -11.17
CA ASP A 203 1.78 -24.45 -10.85
C ASP A 203 0.41 -24.94 -10.34
N PRO A 204 -0.09 -26.12 -10.79
CA PRO A 204 -1.40 -26.62 -10.40
C PRO A 204 -1.61 -26.75 -8.88
N ALA A 205 -0.59 -27.18 -8.13
CA ALA A 205 -0.71 -27.29 -6.68
C ALA A 205 -0.83 -25.90 -6.03
N ARG A 206 -0.07 -24.92 -6.55
CA ARG A 206 -0.17 -23.52 -6.11
C ARG A 206 -1.52 -22.89 -6.47
N LEU A 207 -2.07 -23.23 -7.64
CA LEU A 207 -3.41 -22.79 -8.05
C LEU A 207 -4.48 -23.30 -7.07
N VAL A 208 -4.43 -24.58 -6.71
CA VAL A 208 -5.35 -25.18 -5.73
C VAL A 208 -5.25 -24.47 -4.38
N GLU A 209 -4.03 -24.18 -3.91
CA GLU A 209 -3.81 -23.42 -2.67
C GLU A 209 -4.42 -22.02 -2.75
N ILE A 210 -4.16 -21.26 -3.83
CA ILE A 210 -4.68 -19.90 -4.02
C ILE A 210 -6.22 -19.91 -4.05
N LYS A 211 -6.82 -20.87 -4.77
CA LYS A 211 -8.28 -21.03 -4.77
C LYS A 211 -8.78 -21.31 -3.35
N ALA A 212 -8.22 -22.27 -2.64
CA ALA A 212 -8.64 -22.60 -1.28
C ALA A 212 -8.52 -21.41 -0.31
N LEU A 213 -7.45 -20.61 -0.42
CA LEU A 213 -7.27 -19.40 0.37
C LEU A 213 -8.33 -18.34 0.04
N SER A 214 -8.63 -18.12 -1.25
CA SER A 214 -9.63 -17.13 -1.66
C SER A 214 -11.03 -17.40 -1.09
N HIS A 215 -11.45 -18.67 -1.00
CA HIS A 215 -12.76 -19.05 -0.45
C HIS A 215 -12.89 -18.78 1.05
N ARG A 216 -11.78 -18.61 1.77
CA ARG A 216 -11.78 -18.33 3.21
C ARG A 216 -11.95 -16.85 3.53
N ILE A 217 -11.89 -15.99 2.52
CA ILE A 217 -11.92 -14.53 2.69
C ILE A 217 -13.34 -14.04 2.44
N ALA A 218 -13.94 -13.40 3.45
CA ALA A 218 -15.18 -12.67 3.25
C ALA A 218 -14.93 -11.47 2.32
N PRO A 219 -15.73 -11.29 1.24
CA PRO A 219 -15.54 -10.21 0.29
C PRO A 219 -15.53 -8.83 0.97
N ALA A 220 -14.48 -8.05 0.71
CA ALA A 220 -14.33 -6.70 1.20
C ALA A 220 -13.41 -5.90 0.27
N ASP A 221 -13.85 -4.71 -0.15
CA ASP A 221 -13.02 -3.79 -0.94
C ASP A 221 -12.00 -3.06 -0.04
N ALA A 222 -11.03 -3.83 0.46
CA ALA A 222 -10.11 -3.40 1.49
C ALA A 222 -8.89 -2.64 0.96
N VAL A 223 -8.43 -2.93 -0.26
CA VAL A 223 -7.24 -2.29 -0.85
C VAL A 223 -7.61 -0.90 -1.37
N ARG A 224 -7.13 0.13 -0.68
CA ARG A 224 -7.40 1.53 -0.99
C ARG A 224 -6.55 2.03 -2.16
N ARG A 225 -5.27 1.71 -2.14
CA ARG A 225 -4.29 2.12 -3.15
C ARG A 225 -3.19 1.08 -3.35
N ILE A 226 -2.71 1.05 -4.58
CA ILE A 226 -1.55 0.29 -5.01
C ILE A 226 -0.55 1.30 -5.56
N PHE A 227 0.61 1.44 -4.95
CA PHE A 227 1.69 2.28 -5.43
C PHE A 227 2.75 1.42 -6.09
N ILE A 228 3.10 1.75 -7.34
CA ILE A 228 4.14 1.06 -8.10
C ILE A 228 5.26 2.05 -8.37
N ASN A 229 6.40 1.85 -7.73
CA ASN A 229 7.59 2.65 -7.99
C ASN A 229 8.21 2.24 -9.34
N LEU A 230 8.41 3.21 -10.23
CA LEU A 230 8.89 3.00 -11.59
C LEU A 230 10.42 2.94 -11.63
N GLU A 231 11.01 1.95 -10.96
CA GLU A 231 12.46 1.73 -10.92
C GLU A 231 13.06 1.50 -12.32
N ARG A 232 12.34 0.75 -13.17
CA ARG A 232 12.70 0.55 -14.59
C ARG A 232 12.32 1.71 -15.49
N ARG A 233 11.66 2.74 -14.94
CA ARG A 233 11.08 3.86 -15.69
C ARG A 233 10.10 3.37 -16.76
N THR A 234 9.33 2.33 -16.46
CA THR A 234 8.28 1.85 -17.37
C THR A 234 7.32 3.00 -17.66
N PRO A 235 6.94 3.24 -18.94
CA PRO A 235 6.04 4.35 -19.27
C PRO A 235 4.73 4.27 -18.47
N PRO A 236 4.33 5.34 -17.74
CA PRO A 236 3.13 5.32 -16.89
C PRO A 236 1.83 4.95 -17.62
N ASP A 237 1.73 5.23 -18.93
CA ASP A 237 0.56 4.90 -19.73
C ASP A 237 0.30 3.39 -19.83
N ARG A 238 1.33 2.55 -19.66
CA ARG A 238 1.16 1.09 -19.62
C ARG A 238 0.34 0.61 -18.43
N PHE A 239 0.17 1.45 -17.41
CA PHE A 239 -0.55 1.10 -16.19
C PHE A 239 -2.02 1.51 -16.22
N ARG A 240 -2.48 2.23 -17.27
CA ARG A 240 -3.87 2.70 -17.35
C ARG A 240 -4.90 1.56 -17.30
N SER A 241 -4.56 0.39 -17.82
CA SER A 241 -5.42 -0.81 -17.81
C SER A 241 -5.67 -1.38 -16.41
N PHE A 242 -4.86 -1.04 -15.41
CA PHE A 242 -5.09 -1.44 -14.01
C PHE A 242 -6.07 -0.52 -13.26
N GLY A 243 -6.51 0.57 -13.91
CA GLY A 243 -7.44 1.53 -13.33
C GLY A 243 -6.84 2.43 -12.25
N ALA A 244 -7.66 3.35 -11.72
CA ALA A 244 -7.20 4.45 -10.87
C ALA A 244 -6.77 4.04 -9.45
N ARG A 245 -7.02 2.79 -9.03
CA ARG A 245 -6.53 2.24 -7.76
C ARG A 245 -5.00 2.08 -7.76
N LEU A 246 -4.42 1.81 -8.93
CA LEU A 246 -2.97 1.68 -9.12
C LEU A 246 -2.39 3.02 -9.56
N VAL A 247 -1.39 3.49 -8.81
CA VAL A 247 -0.71 4.76 -9.02
C VAL A 247 0.76 4.47 -9.30
N PRO A 248 1.21 4.62 -10.56
CA PRO A 248 2.62 4.52 -10.90
C PRO A 248 3.33 5.82 -10.49
N THR A 249 4.42 5.70 -9.73
CA THR A 249 5.19 6.82 -9.16
C THR A 249 6.67 6.70 -9.52
N PHE A 250 7.33 7.81 -9.82
CA PHE A 250 8.78 7.85 -10.07
C PHE A 250 9.62 8.02 -8.80
N ASN A 251 8.98 8.38 -7.68
CA ASN A 251 9.62 8.57 -6.39
C ASN A 251 8.60 8.61 -5.25
N TYR A 252 9.09 8.43 -4.02
CA TYR A 252 8.27 8.47 -2.82
C TYR A 252 7.67 9.84 -2.48
N PHE A 253 8.19 10.93 -3.07
CA PHE A 253 7.55 12.23 -2.95
C PHE A 253 6.20 12.26 -3.68
N GLN A 254 6.09 11.64 -4.87
CA GLN A 254 4.81 11.44 -5.55
C GLN A 254 3.85 10.57 -4.71
N THR A 255 4.34 9.48 -4.13
CA THR A 255 3.55 8.63 -3.23
C THR A 255 3.01 9.42 -2.05
N ALA A 256 3.84 10.24 -1.40
CA ALA A 256 3.44 11.08 -0.27
C ALA A 256 2.38 12.13 -0.66
N LEU A 257 2.48 12.73 -1.85
CA LEU A 257 1.48 13.70 -2.35
C LEU A 257 0.09 13.07 -2.48
N VAL A 258 0.00 11.87 -3.06
CA VAL A 258 -1.27 11.15 -3.23
C VAL A 258 -1.83 10.72 -1.89
N LEU A 259 -1.01 10.14 -1.01
CA LEU A 259 -1.41 9.79 0.35
C LEU A 259 -1.89 11.01 1.15
N HIS A 260 -1.32 12.19 0.91
CA HIS A 260 -1.76 13.41 1.55
C HIS A 260 -3.12 13.90 1.02
N GLU A 261 -3.35 13.83 -0.29
CA GLU A 261 -4.67 14.11 -0.87
C GLU A 261 -5.75 13.18 -0.28
N GLU A 262 -5.41 11.92 -0.03
CA GLU A 262 -6.29 10.94 0.61
C GLU A 262 -6.44 11.12 2.13
N GLY A 263 -5.74 12.08 2.73
CA GLY A 263 -5.75 12.32 4.17
C GLY A 263 -5.03 11.24 4.99
N VAL A 264 -4.24 10.36 4.37
CA VAL A 264 -3.50 9.29 5.06
C VAL A 264 -2.27 9.82 5.78
N VAL A 265 -1.63 10.84 5.21
CA VAL A 265 -0.50 11.55 5.85
C VAL A 265 -0.72 13.07 5.83
N PRO A 266 -0.25 13.81 6.83
CA PRO A 266 -0.28 15.26 6.80
C PRO A 266 0.78 15.79 5.82
N LEU A 267 0.58 16.96 5.21
CA LEU A 267 1.66 17.56 4.37
C LEU A 267 2.98 17.87 5.11
N THR A 268 3.03 17.86 6.46
CA THR A 268 4.33 17.85 7.15
C THR A 268 5.16 16.62 6.76
N ALA A 269 4.52 15.46 6.59
CA ALA A 269 5.15 14.24 6.09
C ALA A 269 5.61 14.41 4.64
N VAL A 270 4.79 15.01 3.77
CA VAL A 270 5.18 15.31 2.37
C VAL A 270 6.44 16.17 2.32
N VAL A 271 6.52 17.19 3.18
CA VAL A 271 7.71 18.04 3.31
C VAL A 271 8.92 17.27 3.83
N GLU A 272 8.75 16.37 4.80
CA GLU A 272 9.84 15.54 5.34
C GLU A 272 10.36 14.54 4.30
N VAL A 273 9.46 13.87 3.57
CA VAL A 273 9.83 12.98 2.46
C VAL A 273 10.59 13.76 1.39
N GLY A 274 10.07 14.91 0.95
CA GLY A 274 10.74 15.73 -0.05
C GLY A 274 12.10 16.25 0.39
N ARG A 275 12.27 16.66 1.66
CA ARG A 275 13.58 17.04 2.20
C ARG A 275 14.56 15.87 2.20
N SER A 276 14.10 14.68 2.57
CA SER A 276 14.93 13.47 2.47
C SER A 276 15.42 13.22 1.05
N LEU A 277 14.63 13.53 0.01
CA LEU A 277 15.08 13.44 -1.38
C LEU A 277 16.14 14.50 -1.70
N LEU A 278 15.96 15.75 -1.29
CA LEU A 278 16.93 16.82 -1.54
C LEU A 278 18.27 16.60 -0.81
N GLU A 279 18.23 16.03 0.39
CA GLU A 279 19.42 15.84 1.24
C GLU A 279 20.18 14.55 0.94
N ARG A 280 19.46 13.45 0.68
CA ARG A 280 20.06 12.11 0.53
C ARG A 280 20.20 11.66 -0.92
N SER A 281 19.86 12.49 -1.91
CA SER A 281 19.93 12.13 -3.32
C SER A 281 20.16 13.33 -4.25
N ALA A 282 20.44 13.07 -5.53
CA ALA A 282 20.62 14.10 -6.55
C ALA A 282 19.30 14.75 -7.04
N TYR A 283 18.31 14.89 -6.16
CA TYR A 283 17.06 15.59 -6.47
C TYR A 283 17.23 17.10 -6.26
N SER A 284 16.73 17.88 -7.21
CA SER A 284 16.62 19.34 -7.09
C SER A 284 15.18 19.75 -6.79
N ARG A 285 14.98 21.00 -6.38
CA ARG A 285 13.64 21.55 -6.12
C ARG A 285 12.79 21.56 -7.40
N GLU A 286 13.41 21.81 -8.55
CA GLU A 286 12.79 21.73 -9.88
C GLU A 286 12.34 20.31 -10.19
N ARG A 287 13.14 19.29 -9.83
CA ARG A 287 12.75 17.88 -10.00
C ARG A 287 11.56 17.50 -9.12
N LEU A 288 11.48 18.01 -7.89
CA LEU A 288 10.30 17.83 -7.04
C LEU A 288 9.07 18.54 -7.62
N ARG A 289 9.23 19.75 -8.17
CA ARG A 289 8.15 20.45 -8.87
C ARG A 289 7.65 19.65 -10.07
N ASN A 290 8.56 19.14 -10.89
CA ASN A 290 8.23 18.30 -12.04
C ASN A 290 7.50 17.02 -11.61
N SER A 291 7.86 16.45 -10.45
CA SER A 291 7.20 15.28 -9.88
C SER A 291 5.74 15.58 -9.48
N LEU A 292 5.47 16.74 -8.86
CA LEU A 292 4.10 17.17 -8.57
C LEU A 292 3.30 17.41 -9.85
N ASP A 293 3.90 18.15 -10.80
CA ASP A 293 3.26 18.52 -12.06
C ASP A 293 2.92 17.29 -12.91
N ASP A 294 3.78 16.27 -12.86
CA ASP A 294 3.55 14.97 -13.49
C ASP A 294 2.31 14.26 -12.94
N LEU A 295 2.16 14.16 -11.61
CA LEU A 295 0.96 13.57 -11.02
C LEU A 295 -0.33 14.32 -11.40
N ALA A 296 -0.27 15.65 -11.42
CA ALA A 296 -1.38 16.49 -11.82
C ALA A 296 -1.75 16.26 -13.30
N ARG A 297 -0.77 16.22 -14.21
CA ARG A 297 -0.99 15.92 -15.64
C ARG A 297 -1.58 14.54 -15.86
N ARG A 298 -1.16 13.55 -15.08
CA ARG A 298 -1.67 12.17 -15.12
C ARG A 298 -2.98 11.96 -14.35
N ALA A 299 -3.57 13.04 -13.82
CA ALA A 299 -4.84 13.04 -13.08
C ALA A 299 -4.85 12.17 -11.79
N TYR A 300 -3.68 11.90 -11.20
CA TYR A 300 -3.57 11.23 -9.90
C TYR A 300 -3.70 12.20 -8.71
N LEU A 301 -3.70 13.50 -8.98
CA LEU A 301 -4.05 14.56 -8.04
C LEU A 301 -5.15 15.42 -8.66
N ALA A 302 -6.14 15.84 -7.86
CA ALA A 302 -7.14 16.79 -8.32
C ALA A 302 -6.47 18.14 -8.66
N PRO A 303 -6.91 18.83 -9.73
CA PRO A 303 -6.28 20.09 -10.15
C PRO A 303 -6.22 21.15 -9.04
N ASN A 304 -7.30 21.31 -8.27
CA ASN A 304 -7.36 22.24 -7.14
C ASN A 304 -6.41 21.84 -6.00
N VAL A 305 -6.27 20.55 -5.73
CA VAL A 305 -5.34 20.02 -4.72
C VAL A 305 -3.90 20.26 -5.18
N ALA A 306 -3.57 19.98 -6.45
CA ALA A 306 -2.24 20.23 -6.99
C ALA A 306 -1.82 21.70 -6.89
N VAL A 307 -2.73 22.64 -7.19
CA VAL A 307 -2.49 24.09 -7.02
C VAL A 307 -2.22 24.44 -5.56
N SER A 308 -3.05 23.94 -4.62
CA SER A 308 -2.85 24.18 -3.18
C SER A 308 -1.52 23.61 -2.69
N LEU A 309 -1.17 22.38 -3.11
CA LEU A 309 0.06 21.72 -2.70
C LEU A 309 1.29 22.44 -3.25
N ARG A 310 1.24 22.91 -4.50
CA ARG A 310 2.33 23.72 -5.05
C ARG A 310 2.62 24.92 -4.14
N ARG A 311 1.59 25.70 -3.82
CA ARG A 311 1.74 26.88 -2.95
C ARG A 311 2.29 26.51 -1.58
N ASP A 312 1.68 25.53 -0.90
CA ASP A 312 2.09 25.17 0.45
C ASP A 312 3.55 24.64 0.49
N LEU A 313 4.01 24.00 -0.58
CA LEU A 313 5.37 23.48 -0.70
C LEU A 313 6.40 24.53 -1.13
N GLU A 314 6.01 25.54 -1.91
CA GLU A 314 6.81 26.74 -2.15
C GLU A 314 7.01 27.51 -0.84
N ASP A 315 5.93 27.72 -0.07
CA ASP A 315 5.98 28.36 1.25
C ASP A 315 6.86 27.58 2.25
N ALA A 316 6.88 26.24 2.14
CA ALA A 316 7.75 25.37 2.95
C ALA A 316 9.22 25.35 2.47
N GLY A 317 9.53 26.05 1.38
CA GLY A 317 10.85 26.12 0.76
C GLY A 317 11.30 24.84 0.06
N LEU A 318 10.35 23.94 -0.26
CA LEU A 318 10.63 22.66 -0.89
C LEU A 318 10.63 22.74 -2.42
N LEU A 319 9.79 23.61 -2.98
CA LEU A 319 9.73 23.91 -4.42
C LEU A 319 10.36 25.29 -4.71
N PRO A 320 10.78 25.56 -5.96
CA PRO A 320 11.23 26.89 -6.35
C PRO A 320 10.07 27.88 -6.30
N SER A 321 10.24 28.99 -5.58
CA SER A 321 9.26 30.08 -5.54
C SER A 321 9.12 30.72 -6.91
N THR A 322 7.90 30.82 -7.45
CA THR A 322 7.65 31.51 -8.72
C THR A 322 7.51 33.03 -8.59
N GLY A 323 7.69 33.58 -7.38
CA GLY A 323 7.66 35.02 -7.12
C GLY A 323 6.62 35.40 -6.06
N THR A 324 7.08 36.25 -5.14
CA THR A 324 6.36 36.95 -4.06
C THR A 324 5.51 36.09 -3.12
N LEU A 325 6.13 35.35 -2.19
CA LEU A 325 5.60 35.18 -0.83
C LEU A 325 6.79 34.81 0.09
N GLY A 326 6.99 35.62 1.13
CA GLY A 326 8.18 35.59 1.97
C GLY A 326 8.38 34.26 2.72
N ALA A 327 9.63 33.95 3.05
CA ALA A 327 9.99 32.79 3.84
C ALA A 327 9.37 32.89 5.25
N TRP A 328 8.35 32.08 5.53
CA TRP A 328 7.77 32.00 6.88
C TRP A 328 8.68 31.18 7.81
N PRO A 329 8.86 31.60 9.08
CA PRO A 329 9.61 30.81 10.05
C PRO A 329 8.97 29.42 10.25
N ARG A 330 9.78 28.36 10.13
CA ARG A 330 9.37 26.93 10.22
C ARG A 330 8.49 26.59 11.44
N GLN A 331 8.63 27.34 12.54
CA GLN A 331 7.87 27.16 13.78
C GLN A 331 6.42 27.67 13.69
N LEU A 332 6.15 28.71 12.90
CA LEU A 332 4.82 29.30 12.74
C LEU A 332 3.96 28.48 11.75
N TRP A 333 4.58 27.91 10.72
CA TRP A 333 3.91 27.00 9.78
C TRP A 333 3.35 25.76 10.49
N ARG A 334 4.11 25.18 11.43
CA ARG A 334 3.66 24.02 12.25
C ARG A 334 2.44 24.34 13.14
N ARG A 335 2.30 25.59 13.61
CA ARG A 335 1.16 26.04 14.44
C ARG A 335 -0.08 26.35 13.61
N TRP A 336 0.07 26.95 12.42
CA TRP A 336 -1.05 27.27 11.52
C TRP A 336 -1.73 26.00 10.98
N ARG A 337 -0.97 24.93 10.74
CA ARG A 337 -1.41 23.67 10.15
C ARG A 337 -2.28 22.76 11.04
N ARG A 338 -2.15 22.84 12.37
CA ARG A 338 -2.97 22.03 13.30
C ARG A 338 -4.46 22.39 13.24
N ARG A 339 -4.82 23.51 12.60
CA ARG A 339 -6.22 23.99 12.49
C ARG A 339 -6.93 23.56 11.19
N ARG A 340 -6.25 22.88 10.23
CA ARG A 340 -6.83 22.61 8.89
C ARG A 340 -6.81 21.15 8.42
N THR A 341 -6.51 20.18 9.29
CA THR A 341 -6.69 18.76 8.97
C THR A 341 -8.17 18.38 9.10
N ARG A 342 -8.96 18.73 8.09
CA ARG A 342 -10.26 18.10 7.89
C ARG A 342 -9.99 16.81 7.10
N PRO A 343 -10.40 15.63 7.58
CA PRO A 343 -10.21 14.41 6.81
C PRO A 343 -11.01 14.55 5.52
N LEU A 344 -10.32 14.67 4.38
CA LEU A 344 -10.93 14.50 3.08
C LEU A 344 -11.15 13.00 2.89
N VAL A 345 -12.22 12.47 3.49
CA VAL A 345 -12.66 11.11 3.17
C VAL A 345 -13.22 11.16 1.75
N ARG A 346 -12.37 10.89 0.76
CA ARG A 346 -12.82 10.67 -0.61
C ARG A 346 -13.66 9.39 -0.66
N PRO A 347 -14.75 9.37 -1.45
CA PRO A 347 -15.47 8.14 -1.75
C PRO A 347 -14.51 7.10 -2.36
N PRO A 348 -14.80 5.80 -2.22
CA PRO A 348 -14.01 4.75 -2.84
C PRO A 348 -13.84 5.05 -4.34
N ILE A 349 -12.63 4.85 -4.86
CA ILE A 349 -12.40 4.94 -6.31
C ILE A 349 -13.29 3.90 -6.97
N THR A 350 -14.13 4.35 -7.90
CA THR A 350 -14.81 3.46 -8.83
C THR A 350 -13.75 2.75 -9.65
N THR A 351 -13.49 1.50 -9.29
CA THR A 351 -12.49 0.68 -9.98
C THR A 351 -13.18 0.07 -11.19
N ALA A 352 -12.79 0.50 -12.39
CA ALA A 352 -13.23 -0.17 -13.61
C ALA A 352 -12.76 -1.63 -13.57
N ALA A 353 -13.56 -2.55 -14.10
CA ALA A 353 -13.19 -3.95 -14.17
C ALA A 353 -11.92 -4.11 -15.03
N ILE A 354 -10.92 -4.82 -14.50
CA ILE A 354 -9.66 -5.08 -15.19
C ILE A 354 -9.85 -6.29 -16.11
N GLU A 355 -9.58 -6.14 -17.40
CA GLU A 355 -9.57 -7.25 -18.37
C GLU A 355 -8.26 -8.05 -18.23
N TYR A 356 -8.13 -8.86 -17.18
CA TYR A 356 -6.90 -9.62 -16.89
C TYR A 356 -6.41 -10.47 -18.07
N PRO A 357 -7.24 -11.24 -18.80
CA PRO A 357 -6.76 -12.04 -19.93
C PRO A 357 -6.07 -11.19 -21.00
N ARG A 358 -6.69 -10.05 -21.37
CA ARG A 358 -6.12 -9.12 -22.34
C ARG A 358 -4.85 -8.45 -21.82
N LEU A 359 -4.82 -8.10 -20.54
CA LEU A 359 -3.64 -7.52 -19.89
C LEU A 359 -2.47 -8.50 -19.93
N ILE A 360 -2.71 -9.78 -19.62
CA ILE A 360 -1.71 -10.85 -19.68
C ILE A 360 -1.25 -11.08 -21.12
N ASP A 361 -2.15 -11.03 -22.10
CA ASP A 361 -1.80 -11.19 -23.51
C ASP A 361 -0.92 -10.06 -24.02
N VAL A 362 -1.29 -8.81 -23.72
CA VAL A 362 -0.46 -7.65 -24.08
C VAL A 362 0.90 -7.75 -23.40
N TRP A 363 0.95 -8.24 -22.17
CA TRP A 363 2.18 -8.46 -21.43
C TRP A 363 3.06 -9.56 -22.05
N GLU A 364 2.48 -10.69 -22.47
CA GLU A 364 3.20 -11.75 -23.21
C GLU A 364 3.66 -11.26 -24.60
N ALA A 365 2.78 -10.56 -25.34
CA ALA A 365 3.01 -10.15 -26.74
C ALA A 365 3.99 -8.99 -26.89
N SER A 366 4.02 -8.05 -25.93
CA SER A 366 4.93 -6.90 -25.97
C SER A 366 6.40 -7.29 -25.77
N GLY A 367 6.71 -8.58 -25.55
CA GLY A 367 8.07 -9.06 -25.29
C GLY A 367 8.72 -8.35 -24.10
N SER A 368 7.93 -7.63 -23.30
CA SER A 368 8.35 -6.83 -22.15
C SER A 368 8.76 -7.84 -21.07
N ARG A 369 10.03 -8.27 -20.97
CA ARG A 369 11.18 -7.43 -20.58
C ARG A 369 10.76 -6.31 -19.62
N LEU A 370 10.00 -6.68 -18.58
CA LEU A 370 10.19 -6.11 -17.23
C LEU A 370 11.16 -6.95 -16.38
N GLY A 371 11.86 -7.91 -17.00
CA GLY A 371 13.10 -8.51 -16.53
C GLY A 371 13.98 -8.86 -17.74
N GLY A 372 15.16 -8.25 -17.85
CA GLY A 372 16.14 -8.54 -18.91
C GLY A 372 16.60 -7.31 -19.68
N GLU A 373 17.90 -7.08 -19.60
CA GLU A 373 18.73 -6.04 -20.20
C GLU A 373 18.40 -5.73 -21.68
N THR A 374 18.45 -4.45 -22.02
CA THR A 374 19.01 -4.02 -23.30
C THR A 374 20.52 -4.20 -23.20
N SER A 375 21.08 -4.84 -24.23
CA SER A 375 22.48 -5.22 -24.47
C SER A 375 23.58 -4.53 -23.67
#